data_AF-A0A841V5Q6-F1
#
_entry.id   AF-A0A841V5Q6-F1
#
_cell.length_a   1.000
_cell.length_b   1.000
_cell.length_c   1.000
_cell.angle_alpha   90.00
_cell.angle_beta   90.00
_cell.angle_gamma   90.00
#
_symmetry.space_group_name_H-M   'P 1'
#
loop_
_entity.id
_entity.type
_entity.pdbx_description
1 polymer ?
#
loop_
_entity_poly.entity_id
_entity_poly.type
_entity_poly.pdbx_seq_one_letter_code
_entity_poly.pdbx_strand_id
1 'polypeptide(L)'
;MAGFNDIYFSYTYYYGNGDHYTGYGYGDSSLGYYSGQYKYTDEYGYSNYNETYNNGYYYIDYVYNYGSDQGFGIGESDIYLTSYTDWGYDYDGLGTASFTTTYNVSSYEGYSGLGSEYGYAYNSSYNNSDAYVSNYYSADLSGANNNDIYFSYTYYYGNGDHYTGYGYGDSSLGYYSGQYKYTDEYGYSNYNETYNNGYYYIDYVYNYGSDQGFGIGESDIYLTSYTDWGYDYDGLGTASFTTTYNVSSYEGYSGLGSEYGYAYNSSYNNSDAYVSNYYSADLSGANNNDIYFSYTYYYGNGDHYTGYGYGDSSLGYYSGQYKYTDEYGYSNYNETYNYGYYYIDYVYNYGSDHGFGIGESDIYLTSYTDWGYDYDGLGTASFTTTYNVSSYEGYSGLGSEYGYAYNSSYNNSDAYVSNYYSADLVF
;
A
#
# COMPACT_ATOMS: atom_id res chain seq x y z
N MET A 1 2.94 -69.77 37.67
CA MET A 1 3.32 -68.93 36.51
C MET A 1 2.04 -68.47 35.88
N ALA A 2 1.60 -67.25 36.17
CA ALA A 2 0.58 -66.60 35.35
C ALA A 2 1.29 -66.31 34.02
N GLY A 3 0.76 -66.84 32.92
CA GLY A 3 1.25 -66.48 31.60
C GLY A 3 0.98 -64.99 31.39
N PHE A 4 2.00 -64.25 31.00
CA PHE A 4 1.82 -62.92 30.42
C PHE A 4 1.00 -63.12 29.15
N ASN A 5 -0.15 -62.46 29.08
CA ASN A 5 -1.02 -62.53 27.92
C ASN A 5 -1.05 -61.14 27.32
N ASP A 6 -0.90 -61.05 26.01
CA ASP A 6 -0.96 -59.74 25.38
C ASP A 6 -2.41 -59.34 25.12
N ILE A 7 -2.59 -58.03 24.99
CA ILE A 7 -3.87 -57.39 24.77
C ILE A 7 -3.84 -56.57 23.49
N TYR A 8 -4.99 -56.50 22.83
CA TYR A 8 -5.32 -55.46 21.88
C TYR A 8 -6.25 -54.47 22.56
N PHE A 9 -6.06 -53.19 22.30
CA PHE A 9 -6.96 -52.15 22.79
C PHE A 9 -7.22 -51.11 21.71
N SER A 10 -8.42 -50.54 21.72
CA SER A 10 -8.72 -49.31 20.98
C SER A 10 -9.01 -48.19 21.96
N TYR A 11 -8.69 -46.97 21.56
CA TYR A 11 -8.76 -45.82 22.43
C TYR A 11 -9.11 -44.55 21.67
N THR A 12 -9.61 -43.57 22.43
CA THR A 12 -9.80 -42.20 21.98
C THR A 12 -9.08 -41.26 22.95
N TYR A 13 -8.23 -40.37 22.44
CA TYR A 13 -7.64 -39.29 23.23
C TYR A 13 -8.40 -38.00 22.97
N TYR A 14 -8.89 -37.36 24.03
CA TYR A 14 -9.59 -36.09 23.96
C TYR A 14 -8.68 -34.97 24.45
N TYR A 15 -8.54 -33.93 23.63
CA TYR A 15 -7.93 -32.67 24.01
C TYR A 15 -8.94 -31.80 24.77
N GLY A 16 -8.43 -30.85 25.57
CA GLY A 16 -9.29 -29.96 26.35
C GLY A 16 -10.05 -28.91 25.52
N ASN A 17 -9.70 -28.75 24.24
CA ASN A 17 -10.34 -27.84 23.27
C ASN A 17 -11.50 -28.50 22.49
N GLY A 18 -11.72 -29.81 22.63
CA GLY A 18 -12.78 -30.56 21.95
C GLY A 18 -12.29 -31.51 20.86
N ASP A 19 -11.05 -31.33 20.39
CA ASP A 19 -10.42 -32.21 19.43
C ASP A 19 -10.19 -33.60 20.02
N HIS A 20 -10.05 -34.58 19.15
CA HIS A 20 -9.68 -35.93 19.57
C HIS A 20 -9.10 -36.76 18.43
N TYR A 21 -8.21 -37.69 18.76
CA TYR A 21 -7.82 -38.75 17.84
C TYR A 21 -8.23 -40.11 18.37
N THR A 22 -8.47 -41.04 17.45
CA THR A 22 -8.74 -42.45 17.77
C THR A 22 -7.64 -43.34 17.24
N GLY A 23 -7.38 -44.42 17.96
CA GLY A 23 -6.29 -45.34 17.64
C GLY A 23 -6.50 -46.74 18.19
N TYR A 24 -5.52 -47.58 17.92
CA TYR A 24 -5.41 -48.90 18.51
C TYR A 24 -3.98 -49.22 18.91
N GLY A 25 -3.82 -50.19 19.80
CA GLY A 25 -2.50 -50.71 20.15
C GLY A 25 -2.53 -52.19 20.53
N TYR A 26 -1.35 -52.78 20.55
CA TYR A 26 -1.06 -54.12 21.03
C TYR A 26 -0.03 -54.00 22.15
N GLY A 27 -0.19 -54.71 23.25
CA GLY A 27 0.81 -54.64 24.33
C GLY A 27 0.61 -55.68 25.41
N ASP A 28 1.51 -55.73 26.38
CA ASP A 28 1.41 -56.69 27.48
C ASP A 28 0.26 -56.34 28.43
N SER A 29 -0.41 -57.37 28.96
CA SER A 29 -1.49 -57.22 29.95
C SER A 29 -1.11 -56.44 31.21
N SER A 30 0.18 -56.31 31.54
CA SER A 30 0.62 -55.51 32.70
C SER A 30 0.31 -54.01 32.59
N LEU A 31 0.00 -53.52 31.39
CA LEU A 31 -0.49 -52.15 31.17
C LEU A 31 -1.81 -51.87 31.91
N GLY A 32 -2.57 -52.92 32.25
CA GLY A 32 -3.74 -52.83 33.12
C GLY A 32 -4.95 -52.15 32.47
N TYR A 33 -5.03 -52.14 31.14
CA TYR A 33 -6.16 -51.57 30.42
C TYR A 33 -7.42 -52.43 30.49
N TYR A 34 -8.58 -51.80 30.60
CA TYR A 34 -9.89 -52.46 30.52
C TYR A 34 -10.92 -51.56 29.82
N SER A 35 -11.91 -52.17 29.16
CA SER A 35 -12.94 -51.44 28.41
C SER A 35 -13.74 -50.49 29.30
N GLY A 36 -13.96 -49.26 28.83
CA GLY A 36 -14.65 -48.19 29.55
C GLY A 36 -13.77 -47.42 30.55
N GLN A 37 -12.46 -47.66 30.56
CA GLN A 37 -11.53 -46.96 31.44
C GLN A 37 -11.23 -45.54 30.94
N TYR A 38 -11.13 -44.60 31.88
CA TYR A 38 -10.58 -43.26 31.66
C TYR A 38 -9.17 -43.16 32.25
N LYS A 39 -8.22 -42.60 31.50
CA LYS A 39 -6.83 -42.39 31.95
C LYS A 39 -6.43 -40.93 31.69
N TYR A 40 -6.04 -40.22 32.76
CA TYR A 40 -5.73 -38.78 32.74
C TYR A 40 -4.23 -38.47 32.75
N THR A 41 -3.40 -39.50 32.82
CA THR A 41 -1.94 -39.38 32.87
C THR A 41 -1.30 -40.21 31.77
N ASP A 42 -0.10 -39.83 31.34
CA ASP A 42 0.74 -40.61 30.44
C ASP A 42 1.29 -41.87 31.12
N GLU A 43 2.14 -42.62 30.41
CA GLU A 43 2.85 -43.77 30.93
C GLU A 43 3.71 -43.46 32.17
N TYR A 44 4.28 -42.25 32.25
CA TYR A 44 5.19 -41.82 33.32
C TYR A 44 4.44 -41.24 34.53
N GLY A 45 3.11 -41.18 34.47
CA GLY A 45 2.26 -40.66 35.55
C GLY A 45 2.18 -39.14 35.59
N TYR A 46 2.58 -38.45 34.53
CA TYR A 46 2.37 -37.01 34.39
C TYR A 46 0.95 -36.74 33.88
N SER A 47 0.33 -35.67 34.39
CA SER A 47 -0.91 -35.15 33.80
C SER A 47 -0.68 -34.82 32.33
N ASN A 48 -1.57 -35.28 31.46
CA ASN A 48 -1.52 -34.99 30.04
C ASN A 48 -1.91 -33.53 29.80
N TYR A 49 -0.94 -32.62 29.80
CA TYR A 49 -1.16 -31.24 29.36
C TYR A 49 -0.92 -31.16 27.85
N ASN A 50 -1.90 -30.67 27.10
CA ASN A 50 -1.71 -30.33 25.68
C ASN A 50 -1.03 -28.96 25.53
N GLU A 51 -0.76 -28.53 24.30
CA GLU A 51 -0.08 -27.28 23.95
C GLU A 51 -0.78 -26.02 24.49
N THR A 52 -2.11 -26.11 24.67
CA THR A 52 -2.93 -25.06 25.30
C THR A 52 -2.90 -25.11 26.84
N TYR A 53 -2.08 -25.96 27.45
CA TYR A 53 -1.99 -26.25 28.88
C TYR A 53 -3.29 -26.80 29.50
N ASN A 54 -4.19 -27.36 28.69
CA ASN A 54 -5.40 -28.02 29.15
C ASN A 54 -5.16 -29.52 29.40
N ASN A 55 -5.93 -30.10 30.33
CA ASN A 55 -5.85 -31.54 30.62
C ASN A 55 -6.53 -32.37 29.53
N GLY A 56 -5.76 -33.19 28.81
CA GLY A 56 -6.27 -34.24 27.93
C GLY A 56 -6.46 -35.57 28.65
N TYR A 57 -7.24 -36.49 28.06
CA TYR A 57 -7.47 -37.81 28.65
C TYR A 57 -7.76 -38.89 27.60
N TYR A 58 -7.36 -40.11 27.92
CA TYR A 58 -7.70 -41.31 27.15
C TYR A 58 -8.99 -41.93 27.64
N TYR A 59 -9.81 -42.39 26.70
CA TYR A 59 -10.90 -43.33 26.91
C TYR A 59 -10.58 -44.65 26.22
N ILE A 60 -10.58 -45.75 26.96
CA ILE A 60 -10.34 -47.10 26.41
C ILE A 60 -11.68 -47.67 25.94
N ASP A 61 -11.90 -47.67 24.64
CA ASP A 61 -13.14 -48.12 24.03
C ASP A 61 -13.33 -49.63 24.19
N TYR A 62 -12.26 -50.39 23.92
CA TYR A 62 -12.31 -51.84 23.86
C TYR A 62 -10.97 -52.47 24.21
N VAL A 63 -11.01 -53.59 24.94
CA VAL A 63 -9.83 -54.43 25.23
C VAL A 63 -10.15 -55.89 24.91
N TYR A 64 -9.24 -56.54 24.19
CA TYR A 64 -9.27 -57.96 23.85
C TYR A 64 -8.00 -58.63 24.32
N ASN A 65 -8.12 -59.76 25.02
CA ASN A 65 -6.97 -60.56 25.46
C ASN A 65 -6.69 -61.68 24.45
N TYR A 66 -5.45 -61.76 23.96
CA TYR A 66 -5.03 -62.76 22.97
C TYR A 66 -4.93 -64.17 23.55
N GLY A 67 -4.86 -64.32 24.86
CA GLY A 67 -4.70 -65.62 25.53
C GLY A 67 -3.34 -66.27 25.32
N SER A 68 -2.40 -65.57 24.68
CA SER A 68 -1.02 -66.00 24.44
C SER A 68 -0.09 -64.79 24.29
N ASP A 69 1.11 -64.91 24.83
CA ASP A 69 2.23 -63.98 24.67
C ASP A 69 2.68 -63.91 23.19
N GLN A 70 2.62 -62.71 22.62
CA GLN A 70 3.09 -62.32 21.28
C GLN A 70 4.51 -61.75 21.30
N GLY A 71 5.15 -61.64 22.47
CA GLY A 71 6.53 -61.20 22.63
C GLY A 71 6.70 -59.79 23.19
N PHE A 72 5.65 -59.18 23.73
CA PHE A 72 5.77 -57.88 24.42
C PHE A 72 6.37 -58.07 25.81
N GLY A 73 7.38 -57.26 26.14
CA GLY A 73 7.90 -57.14 27.50
C GLY A 73 6.90 -56.46 28.46
N ILE A 74 7.17 -56.53 29.75
CA ILE A 74 6.35 -55.86 30.78
C ILE A 74 6.30 -54.35 30.49
N GLY A 75 5.09 -53.82 30.26
CA GLY A 75 4.85 -52.42 29.94
C GLY A 75 5.06 -52.03 28.48
N GLU A 76 5.47 -52.96 27.61
CA GLU A 76 5.68 -52.67 26.19
C GLU A 76 4.35 -52.71 25.41
N SER A 77 4.24 -51.83 24.42
CA SER A 77 3.14 -51.83 23.46
C SER A 77 3.51 -51.09 22.19
N ASP A 78 2.89 -51.48 21.08
CA ASP A 78 2.86 -50.72 19.84
C ASP A 78 1.52 -49.98 19.73
N ILE A 79 1.55 -48.67 19.46
CA ILE A 79 0.34 -47.82 19.40
C ILE A 79 0.29 -47.03 18.11
N TYR A 80 -0.92 -46.93 17.55
CA TYR A 80 -1.19 -46.35 16.25
C TYR A 80 -2.42 -45.43 16.26
N LEU A 81 -2.33 -44.30 15.56
CA LEU A 81 -3.44 -43.40 15.26
C LEU A 81 -4.16 -43.85 13.98
N THR A 82 -5.49 -43.74 13.97
CA THR A 82 -6.34 -44.15 12.85
C THR A 82 -7.24 -43.05 12.32
N SER A 83 -7.64 -42.12 13.17
CA SER A 83 -8.40 -40.95 12.75
C SER A 83 -8.09 -39.77 13.65
N TYR A 84 -8.27 -38.58 13.10
CA TYR A 84 -8.25 -37.33 13.85
C TYR A 84 -9.57 -36.59 13.59
N THR A 85 -10.18 -36.09 14.65
CA THR A 85 -11.35 -35.22 14.60
C THR A 85 -10.98 -33.87 15.20
N ASP A 86 -11.00 -32.87 14.34
CA ASP A 86 -10.94 -31.47 14.71
C ASP A 86 -12.37 -31.04 15.09
N TRP A 87 -12.57 -30.77 16.38
CA TRP A 87 -13.84 -30.46 17.03
C TRP A 87 -13.64 -29.30 18.01
N GLY A 88 -12.92 -28.27 17.57
CA GLY A 88 -12.42 -27.21 18.43
C GLY A 88 -12.69 -25.81 17.94
N TYR A 89 -12.73 -24.86 18.87
CA TYR A 89 -12.30 -23.50 18.59
C TYR A 89 -10.77 -23.52 18.72
N ASP A 90 -10.05 -23.13 17.69
CA ASP A 90 -8.60 -22.98 17.73
C ASP A 90 -8.22 -21.96 18.83
N TYR A 91 -7.37 -22.39 19.75
CA TYR A 91 -6.90 -21.61 20.90
C TYR A 91 -5.38 -21.36 20.88
N ASP A 92 -4.64 -21.98 19.96
CA ASP A 92 -3.20 -21.76 19.79
C ASP A 92 -2.89 -20.70 18.73
N GLY A 93 -3.90 -20.34 17.91
CA GLY A 93 -3.83 -19.26 16.94
C GLY A 93 -3.22 -19.67 15.60
N LEU A 94 -3.20 -20.97 15.28
CA LEU A 94 -2.61 -21.53 14.06
C LEU A 94 -3.56 -22.42 13.25
N GLY A 95 -4.78 -21.99 12.98
CA GLY A 95 -5.68 -22.80 12.17
C GLY A 95 -7.07 -22.25 12.02
N THR A 96 -8.00 -23.16 11.72
CA THR A 96 -9.40 -22.83 11.49
C THR A 96 -10.24 -23.77 12.33
N ALA A 97 -11.16 -23.23 13.14
CA ALA A 97 -12.13 -24.07 13.84
C ALA A 97 -12.85 -24.98 12.83
N SER A 98 -12.52 -26.27 12.85
CA SER A 98 -13.10 -27.25 11.95
C SER A 98 -13.99 -28.19 12.74
N PHE A 99 -14.95 -28.78 12.04
CA PHE A 99 -15.80 -29.83 12.59
C PHE A 99 -15.75 -31.04 11.67
N THR A 100 -14.54 -31.57 11.50
CA THR A 100 -14.26 -32.58 10.49
C THR A 100 -13.42 -33.72 11.05
N THR A 101 -13.63 -34.91 10.50
CA THR A 101 -12.86 -36.11 10.81
C THR A 101 -12.09 -36.52 9.58
N THR A 102 -10.78 -36.73 9.72
CA THR A 102 -9.97 -37.38 8.69
C THR A 102 -9.54 -38.78 9.10
N TYR A 103 -9.49 -39.66 8.10
CA TYR A 103 -8.89 -40.99 8.18
C TYR A 103 -7.56 -41.06 7.43
N ASN A 104 -7.15 -39.96 6.77
CA ASN A 104 -5.82 -39.83 6.16
C ASN A 104 -4.81 -39.47 7.25
N VAL A 105 -4.54 -40.43 8.14
CA VAL A 105 -3.60 -40.27 9.24
C VAL A 105 -2.35 -41.10 8.97
N SER A 106 -1.18 -40.46 9.06
CA SER A 106 0.12 -41.13 9.07
C SER A 106 0.57 -41.28 10.51
N SER A 107 0.36 -42.46 11.11
CA SER A 107 0.86 -42.78 12.44
C SER A 107 2.30 -43.25 12.41
N TYR A 108 3.08 -42.85 13.41
CA TYR A 108 4.32 -43.53 13.76
C TYR A 108 4.07 -44.47 14.94
N GLU A 109 4.89 -45.52 15.05
CA GLU A 109 4.79 -46.51 16.12
C GLU A 109 5.30 -45.92 17.44
N GLY A 110 4.41 -45.81 18.44
CA GLY A 110 4.78 -45.53 19.83
C GLY A 110 5.09 -46.84 20.59
N TYR A 111 6.06 -46.84 21.51
CA TYR A 111 6.68 -48.06 22.03
C TYR A 111 6.39 -48.39 23.51
N SER A 112 5.55 -47.63 24.22
CA SER A 112 5.45 -47.78 25.68
C SER A 112 4.15 -47.20 26.28
N GLY A 113 3.03 -47.90 26.09
CA GLY A 113 1.72 -47.45 26.54
C GLY A 113 1.25 -46.11 25.95
N LEU A 114 0.04 -45.71 26.34
CA LEU A 114 -0.58 -44.46 25.88
C LEU A 114 0.18 -43.25 26.42
N GLY A 115 0.47 -42.29 25.54
CA GLY A 115 1.32 -41.12 25.75
C GLY A 115 2.56 -41.05 24.84
N SER A 116 2.80 -42.07 24.00
CA SER A 116 3.96 -42.15 23.10
C SER A 116 3.59 -42.01 21.62
N GLU A 117 2.30 -41.95 21.32
CA GLU A 117 1.77 -41.90 19.97
C GLU A 117 1.86 -40.49 19.36
N TYR A 118 2.23 -40.45 18.08
CA TYR A 118 2.26 -39.23 17.28
C TYR A 118 2.10 -39.57 15.79
N GLY A 119 1.73 -38.57 15.00
CA GLY A 119 1.48 -38.74 13.58
C GLY A 119 1.19 -37.44 12.87
N TYR A 120 0.67 -37.57 11.65
CA TYR A 120 0.15 -36.45 10.86
C TYR A 120 -1.28 -36.72 10.40
N ALA A 121 -2.16 -35.74 10.53
CA ALA A 121 -3.53 -35.76 10.05
C ALA A 121 -3.68 -34.84 8.83
N TYR A 122 -4.10 -35.41 7.71
CA TYR A 122 -4.25 -34.68 6.44
C TYR A 122 -5.71 -34.55 6.03
N ASN A 123 -6.07 -33.46 5.35
CA ASN A 123 -7.37 -33.38 4.67
C ASN A 123 -7.44 -34.32 3.45
N SER A 124 -8.56 -34.33 2.74
CA SER A 124 -8.77 -35.19 1.56
C SER A 124 -7.81 -34.89 0.40
N SER A 125 -7.17 -33.73 0.40
CA SER A 125 -6.23 -33.27 -0.63
C SER A 125 -4.76 -33.48 -0.25
N TYR A 126 -4.48 -34.10 0.92
CA TYR A 126 -3.13 -34.28 1.47
C TYR A 126 -2.35 -32.97 1.71
N ASN A 127 -3.04 -31.85 1.87
CA ASN A 127 -2.40 -30.54 2.01
C ASN A 127 -2.93 -29.86 3.28
N ASN A 128 -2.08 -29.69 4.27
CA ASN A 128 -2.43 -29.04 5.54
C ASN A 128 -1.20 -28.34 6.13
N SER A 129 -1.33 -27.08 6.52
CA SER A 129 -0.27 -26.25 7.10
C SER A 129 0.09 -26.68 8.52
N ASP A 130 -0.91 -27.16 9.29
CA ASP A 130 -0.70 -27.73 10.62
C ASP A 130 -1.27 -29.15 10.72
N ALA A 131 -0.43 -30.12 10.37
CA ALA A 131 -0.85 -31.52 10.28
C ALA A 131 -0.41 -32.37 11.47
N TYR A 132 0.42 -31.88 12.40
CA TYR A 132 1.09 -32.74 13.38
C TYR A 132 0.18 -33.07 14.58
N VAL A 133 0.09 -34.34 14.96
CA VAL A 133 -0.77 -34.80 16.05
C VAL A 133 0.05 -35.59 17.07
N SER A 134 -0.10 -35.29 18.36
CA SER A 134 0.37 -36.11 19.48
C SER A 134 -0.46 -35.87 20.74
N ASN A 135 -0.18 -36.57 21.84
CA ASN A 135 -0.80 -36.25 23.14
C ASN A 135 -0.52 -34.81 23.63
N TYR A 136 0.49 -34.13 23.08
CA TYR A 136 0.83 -32.74 23.38
C TYR A 136 0.28 -31.75 22.34
N TYR A 137 0.30 -32.10 21.06
CA TYR A 137 -0.04 -31.19 19.95
C TYR A 137 -1.30 -31.66 19.22
N SER A 138 -2.23 -30.75 18.97
CA SER A 138 -3.39 -30.92 18.08
C SER A 138 -2.98 -30.59 16.64
N ALA A 139 -3.80 -31.01 15.67
CA ALA A 139 -3.69 -30.55 14.29
C ALA A 139 -4.96 -29.79 13.91
N ASP A 140 -4.82 -28.76 13.08
CA ASP A 140 -5.98 -28.04 12.53
C ASP A 140 -6.30 -28.56 11.14
N LEU A 141 -7.50 -29.09 10.94
CA LEU A 141 -7.92 -29.57 9.64
C LEU A 141 -8.64 -28.45 8.89
N SER A 142 -8.01 -27.92 7.83
CA SER A 142 -8.72 -27.00 6.92
C SER A 142 -9.99 -27.67 6.39
N GLY A 143 -11.14 -27.06 6.70
CA GLY A 143 -12.45 -27.58 6.33
C GLY A 143 -12.56 -27.74 4.81
N ALA A 144 -13.45 -28.62 4.34
CA ALA A 144 -13.66 -28.95 2.92
C ALA A 144 -14.12 -27.77 2.00
N ASN A 145 -14.07 -26.53 2.49
CA ASN A 145 -14.39 -25.30 1.76
C ASN A 145 -13.23 -24.28 1.73
N ASN A 146 -12.01 -24.65 2.12
CA ASN A 146 -10.81 -23.80 1.96
C ASN A 146 -10.43 -23.77 0.47
N ASN A 147 -11.01 -22.84 -0.27
CA ASN A 147 -10.69 -22.62 -1.67
C ASN A 147 -10.06 -21.25 -1.83
N ASP A 148 -9.02 -21.16 -2.63
CA ASP A 148 -8.47 -19.84 -2.93
C ASP A 148 -9.31 -19.12 -3.98
N ILE A 149 -9.25 -17.80 -3.92
CA ILE A 149 -9.93 -16.88 -4.82
C ILE A 149 -8.92 -15.96 -5.49
N TYR A 150 -9.22 -15.61 -6.74
CA TYR A 150 -8.70 -14.41 -7.38
C TYR A 150 -9.77 -13.33 -7.32
N PHE A 151 -9.38 -12.10 -7.05
CA PHE A 151 -10.29 -10.96 -7.07
C PHE A 151 -9.64 -9.73 -7.71
N SER A 152 -10.47 -8.89 -8.33
CA SER A 152 -10.07 -7.56 -8.78
C SER A 152 -10.92 -6.50 -8.10
N TYR A 153 -10.34 -5.35 -7.86
CA TYR A 153 -10.97 -4.31 -7.06
C TYR A 153 -10.56 -2.91 -7.49
N THR A 154 -11.36 -1.94 -7.05
CA THR A 154 -11.09 -0.51 -7.14
C THR A 154 -11.25 0.13 -5.76
N TYR A 155 -10.25 0.87 -5.27
CA TYR A 155 -10.37 1.69 -4.07
C TYR A 155 -10.65 3.14 -4.43
N TYR A 156 -11.69 3.73 -3.87
CA TYR A 156 -12.07 5.12 -4.08
C TYR A 156 -11.79 5.95 -2.82
N TYR A 157 -11.05 7.05 -2.96
CA TYR A 157 -10.74 7.97 -1.86
C TYR A 157 -11.91 8.93 -1.55
N GLY A 158 -12.87 9.06 -2.47
CA GLY A 158 -14.04 9.94 -2.31
C GLY A 158 -13.83 11.39 -2.76
N ASN A 159 -12.60 11.79 -3.05
CA ASN A 159 -12.23 13.07 -3.69
C ASN A 159 -12.23 13.01 -5.23
N GLY A 160 -12.41 11.83 -5.83
CA GLY A 160 -12.32 11.59 -7.26
C GLY A 160 -11.24 10.55 -7.61
N ASP A 161 -10.20 10.50 -6.79
CA ASP A 161 -9.08 9.58 -6.98
C ASP A 161 -9.46 8.15 -6.66
N HIS A 162 -8.79 7.25 -7.37
CA HIS A 162 -8.91 5.83 -7.15
C HIS A 162 -7.74 5.06 -7.72
N TYR A 163 -7.44 3.90 -7.13
CA TYR A 163 -6.57 2.91 -7.73
C TYR A 163 -7.30 1.60 -7.98
N THR A 164 -6.83 0.86 -8.97
CA THR A 164 -7.32 -0.49 -9.26
C THR A 164 -6.24 -1.51 -8.98
N GLY A 165 -6.66 -2.70 -8.57
CA GLY A 165 -5.75 -3.79 -8.24
C GLY A 165 -6.37 -5.16 -8.43
N TYR A 166 -5.56 -6.16 -8.12
CA TYR A 166 -6.01 -7.54 -8.01
C TYR A 166 -5.32 -8.22 -6.83
N GLY A 167 -5.89 -9.33 -6.38
CA GLY A 167 -5.27 -10.17 -5.38
C GLY A 167 -5.62 -11.64 -5.52
N TYR A 168 -4.86 -12.45 -4.83
CA TYR A 168 -5.09 -13.87 -4.61
C TYR A 168 -5.20 -14.08 -3.10
N GLY A 169 -6.08 -14.95 -2.64
CA GLY A 169 -6.18 -15.22 -1.21
C GLY A 169 -7.22 -16.27 -0.88
N ASP A 170 -7.36 -16.59 0.39
CA ASP A 170 -8.34 -17.57 0.81
C ASP A 170 -9.79 -17.04 0.71
N SER A 171 -10.72 -17.94 0.39
CA SER A 171 -12.16 -17.65 0.32
C SER A 171 -12.77 -17.13 1.62
N SER A 172 -12.15 -17.36 2.79
CA SER A 172 -12.61 -16.80 4.08
C SER A 172 -12.63 -15.28 4.11
N LEU A 173 -11.91 -14.59 3.21
CA LEU A 173 -11.98 -13.15 3.02
C LEU A 173 -13.39 -12.65 2.66
N GLY A 174 -14.26 -13.56 2.20
CA GLY A 174 -15.68 -13.29 1.99
C GLY A 174 -15.98 -12.35 0.82
N TYR A 175 -15.05 -12.25 -0.15
CA TYR A 175 -15.21 -11.39 -1.31
C TYR A 175 -16.19 -11.95 -2.34
N TYR A 176 -17.03 -11.09 -2.91
CA TYR A 176 -17.90 -11.43 -4.03
C TYR A 176 -18.03 -10.26 -5.02
N SER A 177 -18.30 -10.57 -6.29
CA SER A 177 -18.44 -9.56 -7.35
C SER A 177 -19.62 -8.62 -7.08
N GLY A 178 -19.38 -7.31 -7.24
CA GLY A 178 -20.33 -6.24 -6.95
C GLY A 178 -20.37 -5.81 -5.48
N GLN A 179 -19.46 -6.31 -4.64
CA GLN A 179 -19.39 -5.96 -3.22
C GLN A 179 -18.77 -4.58 -3.01
N TYR A 180 -19.36 -3.80 -2.10
CA TYR A 180 -18.74 -2.60 -1.53
C TYR A 180 -18.22 -2.89 -0.13
N LYS A 181 -16.96 -2.51 0.16
CA LYS A 181 -16.32 -2.69 1.47
C LYS A 181 -15.79 -1.34 1.97
N TYR A 182 -16.28 -0.90 3.13
CA TYR A 182 -15.97 0.42 3.72
C TYR A 182 -14.98 0.35 4.89
N THR A 183 -14.57 -0.86 5.26
CA THR A 183 -13.66 -1.11 6.38
C THR A 183 -12.49 -1.97 5.92
N ASP A 184 -11.34 -1.83 6.59
CA ASP A 184 -10.21 -2.73 6.41
C ASP A 184 -10.49 -4.14 6.95
N GLU A 185 -9.48 -5.01 6.90
CA GLU A 185 -9.49 -6.35 7.48
C GLU A 185 -9.87 -6.38 8.96
N TYR A 186 -9.43 -5.38 9.74
CA TYR A 186 -9.66 -5.31 11.19
C TYR A 186 -11.04 -4.72 11.56
N GLY A 187 -11.84 -4.35 10.57
CA GLY A 187 -13.17 -3.77 10.76
C GLY A 187 -13.13 -2.28 11.12
N TYR A 188 -12.00 -1.59 10.92
CA TYR A 188 -11.90 -0.15 11.09
C TYR A 188 -12.32 0.59 9.83
N SER A 189 -12.96 1.75 10.00
CA SER A 189 -13.25 2.65 8.88
C SER A 189 -11.95 3.28 8.37
N ASN A 190 -11.72 3.17 7.06
CA ASN A 190 -10.54 3.72 6.41
C ASN A 190 -10.75 5.21 6.10
N TYR A 191 -10.06 6.06 6.85
CA TYR A 191 -9.93 7.47 6.53
C TYR A 191 -8.64 7.67 5.73
N ASN A 192 -8.72 8.39 4.61
CA ASN A 192 -7.51 8.82 3.90
C ASN A 192 -6.90 10.08 4.56
N GLU A 193 -5.80 10.56 4.00
CA GLU A 193 -5.03 11.70 4.50
C GLU A 193 -5.82 13.01 4.56
N THR A 194 -6.87 13.13 3.75
CA THR A 194 -7.80 14.27 3.78
C THR A 194 -8.96 14.08 4.78
N TYR A 195 -8.90 13.03 5.60
CA TYR A 195 -9.93 12.61 6.54
C TYR A 195 -11.28 12.24 5.89
N ASN A 196 -11.28 11.93 4.60
CA ASN A 196 -12.45 11.42 3.90
C ASN A 196 -12.53 9.89 4.03
N ASN A 197 -13.76 9.35 4.04
CA ASN A 197 -13.95 7.89 4.04
C ASN A 197 -13.75 7.35 2.62
N GLY A 198 -12.79 6.44 2.46
CA GLY A 198 -12.65 5.68 1.22
C GLY A 198 -13.36 4.32 1.28
N TYR A 199 -13.49 3.66 0.12
CA TYR A 199 -14.12 2.34 0.04
C TYR A 199 -13.61 1.53 -1.14
N TYR A 200 -13.64 0.21 -0.98
CA TYR A 200 -13.38 -0.76 -2.04
C TYR A 200 -14.66 -1.14 -2.77
N TYR A 201 -14.55 -1.30 -4.07
CA TYR A 201 -15.51 -1.99 -4.92
C TYR A 201 -14.84 -3.23 -5.50
N ILE A 202 -15.44 -4.40 -5.31
CA ILE A 202 -14.92 -5.67 -5.84
C ILE A 202 -15.60 -5.94 -7.18
N ASP A 203 -14.85 -5.76 -8.25
CA ASP A 203 -15.34 -5.90 -9.62
C ASP A 203 -15.61 -7.38 -9.95
N TYR A 204 -14.67 -8.25 -9.58
CA TYR A 204 -14.68 -9.64 -10.01
C TYR A 204 -14.10 -10.55 -8.93
N VAL A 205 -14.66 -11.76 -8.82
CA VAL A 205 -14.15 -12.84 -7.98
C VAL A 205 -14.23 -14.15 -8.75
N TYR A 206 -13.14 -14.91 -8.75
CA TYR A 206 -13.04 -16.25 -9.29
C TYR A 206 -12.56 -17.21 -8.20
N ASN A 207 -13.33 -18.25 -7.91
CA ASN A 207 -12.95 -19.29 -6.97
C ASN A 207 -12.25 -20.43 -7.72
N TYR A 208 -11.03 -20.79 -7.29
CA TYR A 208 -10.23 -21.83 -7.93
C TYR A 208 -10.78 -23.24 -7.72
N GLY A 209 -11.63 -23.44 -6.71
CA GLY A 209 -12.17 -24.76 -6.34
C GLY A 209 -11.15 -25.68 -5.68
N SER A 210 -9.99 -25.14 -5.29
CA SER A 210 -8.92 -25.83 -4.58
C SER A 210 -8.03 -24.83 -3.85
N ASP A 211 -7.55 -25.22 -2.68
CA ASP A 211 -6.48 -24.57 -1.92
C ASP A 211 -5.15 -24.58 -2.71
N GLN A 212 -4.56 -23.41 -2.94
CA GLN A 212 -3.25 -23.17 -3.56
C GLN A 212 -2.17 -22.82 -2.54
N GLY A 213 -2.50 -22.77 -1.23
CA GLY A 213 -1.56 -22.54 -0.14
C GLY A 213 -1.75 -21.24 0.64
N PHE A 214 -2.88 -20.53 0.47
CA PHE A 214 -3.22 -19.38 1.33
C PHE A 214 -3.94 -19.85 2.61
N GLY A 215 -3.46 -19.39 3.78
CA GLY A 215 -4.17 -19.54 5.05
C GLY A 215 -5.42 -18.65 5.15
N ILE A 216 -6.26 -18.86 6.17
CA ILE A 216 -7.43 -18.00 6.42
C ILE A 216 -6.99 -16.53 6.59
N GLY A 217 -7.68 -15.64 5.89
CA GLY A 217 -7.38 -14.19 5.89
C GLY A 217 -6.13 -13.81 5.11
N GLU A 218 -5.29 -14.78 4.71
CA GLU A 218 -4.10 -14.50 3.91
C GLU A 218 -4.48 -14.15 2.47
N SER A 219 -3.76 -13.18 1.92
CA SER A 219 -3.86 -12.81 0.52
C SER A 219 -2.65 -12.03 0.08
N ASP A 220 -2.28 -12.19 -1.19
CA ASP A 220 -1.35 -11.31 -1.88
C ASP A 220 -2.15 -10.29 -2.70
N ILE A 221 -1.87 -9.00 -2.52
CA ILE A 221 -2.63 -7.92 -3.14
C ILE A 221 -1.72 -6.92 -3.82
N TYR A 222 -2.11 -6.50 -5.03
CA TYR A 222 -1.31 -5.65 -5.90
C TYR A 222 -2.11 -4.54 -6.55
N LEU A 223 -1.47 -3.38 -6.69
CA LEU A 223 -1.95 -2.24 -7.46
C LEU A 223 -1.52 -2.36 -8.93
N THR A 224 -2.39 -1.92 -9.84
CA THR A 224 -2.17 -2.01 -11.29
C THR A 224 -2.29 -0.68 -12.01
N SER A 225 -3.15 0.20 -11.50
CA SER A 225 -3.30 1.53 -12.06
C SER A 225 -3.74 2.51 -10.98
N TYR A 226 -3.40 3.77 -11.18
CA TYR A 226 -3.85 4.87 -10.35
C TYR A 226 -4.47 5.93 -11.25
N THR A 227 -5.61 6.46 -10.84
CA THR A 227 -6.31 7.55 -11.48
C THR A 227 -6.40 8.72 -10.53
N ASP A 228 -5.73 9.79 -10.90
CA ASP A 228 -5.76 11.10 -10.26
C ASP A 228 -6.83 11.93 -10.96
N TRP A 229 -8.04 11.97 -10.39
CA TRP A 229 -9.22 12.69 -10.89
C TRP A 229 -9.77 13.67 -9.84
N GLY A 230 -8.99 13.93 -8.80
CA GLY A 230 -9.31 14.79 -7.67
C GLY A 230 -8.76 16.21 -7.82
N TYR A 231 -9.31 17.11 -7.02
CA TYR A 231 -8.59 18.32 -6.68
C TYR A 231 -7.57 17.95 -5.61
N ASP A 232 -6.30 18.36 -5.76
CA ASP A 232 -5.30 18.22 -4.71
C ASP A 232 -5.79 18.95 -3.45
N TYR A 233 -5.98 18.18 -2.37
CA TYR A 233 -6.46 18.65 -1.07
C TYR A 233 -5.42 18.47 0.05
N ASP A 234 -4.31 17.79 -0.21
CA ASP A 234 -3.21 17.64 0.75
C ASP A 234 -2.20 18.79 0.64
N GLY A 235 -2.26 19.56 -0.46
CA GLY A 235 -1.45 20.74 -0.71
C GLY A 235 -0.06 20.43 -1.26
N LEU A 236 0.16 19.23 -1.82
CA LEU A 236 1.42 18.71 -2.34
C LEU A 236 1.35 18.28 -3.82
N GLY A 237 0.87 19.16 -4.67
CA GLY A 237 1.04 18.98 -6.10
C GLY A 237 0.06 19.85 -6.86
N THR A 238 -0.50 19.29 -7.92
CA THR A 238 -1.44 20.00 -8.78
C THR A 238 -2.52 19.03 -9.19
N ALA A 239 -3.78 19.45 -9.04
CA ALA A 239 -4.93 18.67 -9.49
C ALA A 239 -4.74 18.17 -10.93
N SER A 240 -4.85 16.85 -11.09
CA SER A 240 -4.70 16.19 -12.39
C SER A 240 -5.98 15.46 -12.76
N PHE A 241 -6.08 15.10 -14.04
CA PHE A 241 -7.16 14.28 -14.56
C PHE A 241 -6.59 13.19 -15.45
N THR A 242 -5.76 12.33 -14.87
CA THR A 242 -4.98 11.35 -15.63
C THR A 242 -4.96 9.99 -14.96
N THR A 243 -4.74 8.95 -15.76
CA THR A 243 -4.56 7.57 -15.29
C THR A 243 -3.16 7.12 -15.68
N THR A 244 -2.45 6.50 -14.75
CA THR A 244 -1.18 5.83 -15.03
C THR A 244 -1.26 4.33 -14.77
N TYR A 245 -0.55 3.58 -15.60
CA TYR A 245 -0.28 2.16 -15.43
C TYR A 245 1.17 1.91 -15.00
N ASN A 246 1.99 2.96 -14.89
CA ASN A 246 3.33 2.87 -14.33
C ASN A 246 3.22 2.86 -12.80
N VAL A 247 2.76 1.73 -12.25
CA VAL A 247 2.59 1.53 -10.82
C VAL A 247 3.60 0.50 -10.34
N SER A 248 4.38 0.85 -9.31
CA SER A 248 5.21 -0.09 -8.56
C SER A 248 4.43 -0.53 -7.34
N SER A 249 3.81 -1.71 -7.40
CA SER A 249 3.13 -2.30 -6.25
C SER A 249 4.09 -3.07 -5.36
N TYR A 250 3.85 -3.02 -4.06
CA TYR A 250 4.35 -4.00 -3.11
C TYR A 250 3.25 -4.99 -2.77
N GLU A 251 3.66 -6.19 -2.37
CA GLU A 251 2.76 -7.24 -1.92
C GLU A 251 2.20 -6.88 -0.53
N GLY A 252 0.88 -6.70 -0.45
CA GLY A 252 0.14 -6.73 0.82
C GLY A 252 -0.21 -8.18 1.18
N TYR A 253 -0.33 -8.51 2.47
CA TYR A 253 -0.40 -9.90 2.97
C TYR A 253 -1.73 -10.29 3.65
N SER A 254 -2.64 -9.34 3.89
CA SER A 254 -3.77 -9.55 4.81
C SER A 254 -5.02 -8.78 4.40
N GLY A 255 -5.60 -9.16 3.27
CA GLY A 255 -6.83 -8.58 2.76
C GLY A 255 -6.67 -7.12 2.30
N LEU A 256 -7.77 -6.59 1.76
CA LEU A 256 -7.83 -5.20 1.30
C LEU A 256 -7.62 -4.26 2.49
N GLY A 257 -6.73 -3.26 2.31
CA GLY A 257 -6.20 -2.37 3.34
C GLY A 257 -4.70 -2.54 3.58
N SER A 258 -4.09 -3.62 3.10
CA SER A 258 -2.65 -3.88 3.27
C SER A 258 -1.80 -3.49 2.05
N GLU A 259 -2.45 -3.15 0.93
CA GLU A 259 -1.79 -2.78 -0.31
C GLU A 259 -1.22 -1.36 -0.28
N TYR A 260 -0.05 -1.20 -0.90
CA TYR A 260 0.58 0.09 -1.13
C TYR A 260 1.55 0.01 -2.30
N GLY A 261 1.92 1.16 -2.84
CA GLY A 261 2.81 1.26 -3.98
C GLY A 261 3.22 2.67 -4.30
N TYR A 262 3.77 2.83 -5.50
CA TYR A 262 4.07 4.13 -6.08
C TYR A 262 3.45 4.24 -7.47
N ALA A 263 2.75 5.34 -7.74
CA ALA A 263 2.25 5.69 -9.05
C ALA A 263 3.16 6.74 -9.69
N TYR A 264 3.53 6.55 -10.96
CA TYR A 264 4.42 7.43 -11.70
C TYR A 264 3.76 7.96 -12.96
N ASN A 265 4.01 9.21 -13.34
CA ASN A 265 3.72 9.67 -14.69
C ASN A 265 4.64 8.99 -15.73
N SER A 266 4.47 9.32 -17.02
CA SER A 266 5.30 8.74 -18.09
C SER A 266 6.79 9.11 -17.99
N SER A 267 7.11 10.17 -17.25
CA SER A 267 8.47 10.71 -17.09
C SER A 267 9.12 10.28 -15.76
N TYR A 268 8.44 9.47 -14.94
CA TYR A 268 8.87 9.08 -13.58
C TYR A 268 9.16 10.28 -12.65
N ASN A 269 8.46 11.39 -12.83
CA ASN A 269 8.71 12.62 -12.10
C ASN A 269 7.39 13.19 -11.56
N ASN A 270 7.09 12.92 -10.29
CA ASN A 270 5.88 13.35 -9.59
C ASN A 270 6.26 14.10 -8.29
N SER A 271 5.41 15.02 -7.84
CA SER A 271 5.56 15.69 -6.53
C SER A 271 5.37 14.71 -5.37
N ASP A 272 4.31 13.90 -5.44
CA ASP A 272 4.03 12.77 -4.57
C ASP A 272 3.67 11.54 -5.41
N ALA A 273 4.32 10.42 -5.14
CA ALA A 273 4.11 9.18 -5.86
C ALA A 273 3.52 8.08 -5.00
N TYR A 274 3.47 8.22 -3.66
CA TYR A 274 3.09 7.11 -2.79
C TYR A 274 1.57 6.89 -2.81
N VAL A 275 1.15 5.63 -2.93
CA VAL A 275 -0.27 5.25 -2.98
C VAL A 275 -0.55 4.17 -1.93
N SER A 276 -1.57 4.37 -1.12
CA SER A 276 -2.18 3.34 -0.26
C SER A 276 -3.63 3.69 0.06
N ASN A 277 -4.36 2.84 0.77
CA ASN A 277 -5.69 3.19 1.31
C ASN A 277 -5.71 4.44 2.22
N TYR A 278 -4.56 4.91 2.69
CA TYR A 278 -4.45 6.14 3.49
C TYR A 278 -3.96 7.34 2.67
N TYR A 279 -3.12 7.12 1.65
CA TYR A 279 -2.43 8.18 0.92
C TYR A 279 -2.75 8.09 -0.57
N SER A 280 -3.15 9.22 -1.16
CA SER A 280 -3.28 9.42 -2.60
C SER A 280 -1.93 9.85 -3.19
N ALA A 281 -1.77 9.72 -4.49
CA ALA A 281 -0.63 10.28 -5.22
C ALA A 281 -1.08 11.37 -6.18
N ASP A 282 -0.18 12.32 -6.42
CA ASP A 282 -0.39 13.41 -7.36
C ASP A 282 0.38 13.16 -8.66
N LEU A 283 -0.35 12.98 -9.75
CA LEU A 283 0.22 12.79 -11.06
C LEU A 283 0.33 14.14 -11.76
N SER A 284 1.54 14.66 -11.99
CA SER A 284 1.67 15.83 -12.86
C SER A 284 1.07 15.51 -14.24
N GLY A 285 0.08 16.30 -14.65
CA GLY A 285 -0.71 16.02 -15.84
C GLY A 285 0.16 15.94 -17.09
N ALA A 286 -0.26 15.16 -18.09
CA ALA A 286 0.48 14.95 -19.34
C ALA A 286 0.73 16.23 -20.19
N ASN A 287 0.34 17.41 -19.71
CA ASN A 287 0.57 18.72 -20.32
C ASN A 287 1.35 19.69 -19.42
N ASN A 288 1.88 19.25 -18.26
CA ASN A 288 2.74 20.06 -17.39
C ASN A 288 4.16 20.04 -17.99
N ASN A 289 4.39 20.84 -19.02
CA ASN A 289 5.71 21.01 -19.59
C ASN A 289 6.28 22.33 -19.13
N ASP A 290 7.57 22.37 -18.84
CA ASP A 290 8.21 23.65 -18.58
C ASP A 290 8.47 24.39 -19.87
N ILE A 291 8.46 25.71 -19.77
CA ILE A 291 8.73 26.65 -20.83
C ILE A 291 9.92 27.53 -20.47
N TYR A 292 10.75 27.82 -21.46
CA TYR A 292 11.61 29.00 -21.46
C TYR A 292 10.91 30.10 -22.24
N PHE A 293 10.93 31.33 -21.73
CA PHE A 293 10.39 32.48 -22.42
C PHE A 293 11.30 33.70 -22.31
N SER A 294 11.25 34.57 -23.31
CA SER A 294 11.87 35.90 -23.25
C SER A 294 10.82 36.97 -23.48
N TYR A 295 11.01 38.11 -22.84
CA TYR A 295 10.00 39.16 -22.81
C TYR A 295 10.61 40.57 -22.78
N THR A 296 9.78 41.54 -23.11
CA THR A 296 10.03 42.97 -22.96
C THR A 296 8.89 43.63 -22.19
N TYR A 297 9.18 44.39 -21.14
CA TYR A 297 8.19 45.18 -20.40
C TYR A 297 8.30 46.67 -20.75
N TYR A 298 7.17 47.31 -21.06
CA TYR A 298 7.09 48.73 -21.42
C TYR A 298 6.31 49.54 -20.37
N TYR A 299 6.90 50.63 -19.85
CA TYR A 299 6.32 51.48 -18.79
C TYR A 299 5.34 52.56 -19.26
N GLY A 300 5.05 52.61 -20.57
CA GLY A 300 4.15 53.62 -21.16
C GLY A 300 4.74 55.03 -21.31
N ASN A 301 5.82 55.36 -20.61
CA ASN A 301 6.63 56.58 -20.78
C ASN A 301 7.70 56.46 -21.89
N GLY A 302 7.90 55.25 -22.44
CA GLY A 302 8.91 54.94 -23.47
C GLY A 302 10.00 54.01 -22.96
N ASP A 303 10.22 53.99 -21.64
CA ASP A 303 11.20 53.11 -21.01
C ASP A 303 10.76 51.65 -21.11
N HIS A 304 11.74 50.76 -21.12
CA HIS A 304 11.50 49.32 -21.08
C HIS A 304 12.70 48.53 -20.57
N TYR A 305 12.44 47.33 -20.04
CA TYR A 305 13.48 46.32 -19.82
C TYR A 305 13.15 45.05 -20.59
N THR A 306 14.20 44.28 -20.87
CA THR A 306 14.09 42.94 -21.45
C THR A 306 14.61 41.89 -20.47
N GLY A 307 14.04 40.70 -20.55
CA GLY A 307 14.37 39.60 -19.65
C GLY A 307 14.03 38.24 -20.22
N TYR A 308 14.30 37.22 -19.43
CA TYR A 308 13.90 35.85 -19.71
C TYR A 308 13.45 35.15 -18.43
N GLY A 309 12.72 34.05 -18.59
CA GLY A 309 12.34 33.20 -17.48
C GLY A 309 12.19 31.73 -17.87
N TYR A 310 12.12 30.91 -16.84
CA TYR A 310 11.72 29.51 -16.91
C TYR A 310 10.49 29.34 -16.03
N GLY A 311 9.52 28.54 -16.44
CA GLY A 311 8.33 28.31 -15.64
C GLY A 311 7.40 27.30 -16.26
N ASP A 312 6.30 26.99 -15.59
CA ASP A 312 5.36 26.01 -16.10
C ASP A 312 4.54 26.56 -17.29
N SER A 313 4.19 25.67 -18.24
CA SER A 313 3.38 25.99 -19.41
C SER A 313 1.97 26.52 -19.09
N SER A 314 1.44 26.28 -17.88
CA SER A 314 0.14 26.84 -17.44
C SER A 314 0.11 28.36 -17.40
N LEU A 315 1.28 29.04 -17.39
CA LEU A 315 1.39 30.50 -17.51
C LEU A 315 0.78 31.04 -18.83
N GLY A 316 0.61 30.16 -19.82
CA GLY A 316 -0.10 30.47 -21.06
C GLY A 316 0.65 31.43 -21.97
N TYR A 317 1.99 31.47 -21.86
CA TYR A 317 2.82 32.31 -22.69
C TYR A 317 2.98 31.75 -24.11
N TYR A 318 2.92 32.64 -25.11
CA TYR A 318 3.23 32.29 -26.50
C TYR A 318 3.96 33.43 -27.22
N SER A 319 4.80 33.09 -28.20
CA SER A 319 5.56 34.09 -28.95
C SER A 319 4.63 35.05 -29.70
N GLY A 320 4.91 36.35 -29.59
CA GLY A 320 4.09 37.43 -30.14
C GLY A 320 2.91 37.85 -29.26
N GLN A 321 2.78 37.28 -28.05
CA GLN A 321 1.73 37.66 -27.11
C GLN A 321 2.01 39.05 -26.52
N TYR A 322 0.96 39.85 -26.43
CA TYR A 322 0.96 41.07 -25.61
C TYR A 322 0.06 40.87 -24.40
N LYS A 323 0.52 41.24 -23.21
CA LYS A 323 -0.28 41.24 -21.98
C LYS A 323 -0.54 42.66 -21.48
N TYR A 324 -1.79 43.10 -21.68
CA TYR A 324 -2.31 44.44 -21.34
C TYR A 324 -3.44 44.39 -20.30
N THR A 325 -3.65 43.23 -19.67
CA THR A 325 -4.76 42.99 -18.74
C THR A 325 -4.24 42.58 -17.38
N ASP A 326 -4.89 43.07 -16.32
CA ASP A 326 -4.65 42.63 -14.95
C ASP A 326 -5.12 41.20 -14.70
N GLU A 327 -4.85 40.67 -13.50
CA GLU A 327 -5.31 39.36 -13.04
C GLU A 327 -6.85 39.19 -13.13
N TYR A 328 -7.64 40.28 -13.18
CA TYR A 328 -9.10 40.25 -13.38
C TYR A 328 -9.54 40.49 -14.84
N GLY A 329 -8.62 40.68 -15.78
CA GLY A 329 -8.91 40.87 -17.20
C GLY A 329 -9.24 42.32 -17.61
N TYR A 330 -9.03 43.32 -16.75
CA TYR A 330 -9.28 44.72 -17.12
C TYR A 330 -8.21 45.24 -18.06
N SER A 331 -8.62 45.74 -19.22
CA SER A 331 -7.72 46.40 -20.17
C SER A 331 -7.21 47.72 -19.60
N ASN A 332 -5.91 48.00 -19.78
CA ASN A 332 -5.12 49.18 -19.37
C ASN A 332 -4.14 48.96 -18.20
N TYR A 333 -4.11 47.76 -17.61
CA TYR A 333 -3.15 47.38 -16.58
C TYR A 333 -2.48 46.06 -16.96
N ASN A 334 -1.19 45.87 -16.68
CA ASN A 334 -0.57 44.56 -16.82
C ASN A 334 -1.07 43.58 -15.73
N GLU A 335 -0.64 42.31 -15.77
CA GLU A 335 -1.10 41.26 -14.83
C GLU A 335 -0.84 41.58 -13.35
N THR A 336 -0.01 42.59 -13.05
CA THR A 336 0.28 43.10 -11.70
C THR A 336 -0.40 44.43 -11.33
N TYR A 337 -1.42 44.85 -12.08
CA TYR A 337 -2.16 46.10 -11.90
C TYR A 337 -1.36 47.40 -12.16
N ASN A 338 -0.28 47.34 -12.96
CA ASN A 338 0.55 48.50 -13.28
C ASN A 338 0.28 49.07 -14.68
N TYR A 339 0.54 50.38 -14.85
CA TYR A 339 0.52 51.05 -16.16
C TYR A 339 1.75 50.61 -16.97
N GLY A 340 1.54 49.66 -17.87
CA GLY A 340 2.57 49.09 -18.72
C GLY A 340 2.09 47.81 -19.38
N TYR A 341 2.93 47.16 -20.17
CA TYR A 341 2.59 45.87 -20.78
C TYR A 341 3.81 45.01 -21.08
N TYR A 342 3.58 43.70 -21.05
CA TYR A 342 4.57 42.71 -21.49
C TYR A 342 4.36 42.36 -22.95
N TYR A 343 5.46 42.20 -23.67
CA TYR A 343 5.53 41.54 -24.96
C TYR A 343 6.38 40.27 -24.83
N ILE A 344 5.83 39.12 -25.19
CA ILE A 344 6.54 37.84 -25.17
C ILE A 344 7.19 37.62 -26.53
N ASP A 345 8.51 37.77 -26.57
CA ASP A 345 9.30 37.67 -27.80
C ASP A 345 9.38 36.20 -28.27
N TYR A 346 9.66 35.29 -27.34
CA TYR A 346 9.94 33.90 -27.65
C TYR A 346 9.44 32.98 -26.54
N VAL A 347 8.99 31.79 -26.93
CA VAL A 347 8.63 30.70 -26.02
C VAL A 347 9.15 29.39 -26.61
N TYR A 348 9.84 28.61 -25.77
CA TYR A 348 10.28 27.26 -26.07
C TYR A 348 9.72 26.32 -25.01
N ASN A 349 8.94 25.32 -25.44
CA ASN A 349 8.42 24.28 -24.57
C ASN A 349 9.40 23.11 -24.55
N TYR A 350 9.85 22.71 -23.35
CA TYR A 350 10.83 21.64 -23.19
C TYR A 350 10.27 20.25 -23.54
N GLY A 351 8.94 20.10 -23.55
CA GLY A 351 8.29 18.80 -23.75
C GLY A 351 8.36 17.89 -22.53
N SER A 352 8.84 18.42 -21.39
CA SER A 352 8.95 17.72 -20.11
C SER A 352 8.92 18.71 -18.94
N ASP A 353 8.46 18.24 -17.79
CA ASP A 353 8.51 18.92 -16.49
C ASP A 353 9.93 18.83 -15.88
N HIS A 354 10.53 19.97 -15.57
CA HIS A 354 11.82 20.16 -14.89
C HIS A 354 11.66 20.68 -13.46
N GLY A 355 10.44 20.70 -12.90
CA GLY A 355 10.17 20.94 -11.49
C GLY A 355 9.50 22.28 -11.18
N PHE A 356 8.88 22.96 -12.14
CA PHE A 356 8.05 24.14 -11.88
C PHE A 356 6.58 23.72 -11.67
N GLY A 357 5.97 24.15 -10.57
CA GLY A 357 4.54 23.99 -10.32
C GLY A 357 3.67 24.93 -11.19
N ILE A 358 2.35 24.69 -11.22
CA ILE A 358 1.41 25.56 -11.94
C ILE A 358 1.56 27.02 -11.48
N GLY A 359 1.78 27.92 -12.45
CA GLY A 359 1.98 29.36 -12.20
C GLY A 359 3.35 29.73 -11.60
N GLU A 360 4.23 28.76 -11.35
CA GLU A 360 5.59 29.04 -10.88
C GLU A 360 6.51 29.39 -12.05
N SER A 361 7.46 30.28 -11.77
CA SER A 361 8.52 30.65 -12.71
C SER A 361 9.65 31.37 -12.00
N ASP A 362 10.86 31.23 -12.53
CA ASP A 362 12.01 32.08 -12.23
C ASP A 362 12.22 33.08 -13.37
N ILE A 363 12.32 34.37 -13.03
CA ILE A 363 12.37 35.46 -14.02
C ILE A 363 13.54 36.40 -13.74
N TYR A 364 14.21 36.82 -14.81
CA TYR A 364 15.42 37.62 -14.76
C TYR A 364 15.43 38.76 -15.79
N LEU A 365 15.96 39.92 -15.39
CA LEU A 365 16.25 41.06 -16.25
C LEU A 365 17.64 40.94 -16.89
N THR A 366 17.75 41.41 -18.14
CA THR A 366 19.01 41.38 -18.90
C THR A 366 19.44 42.74 -19.42
N SER A 367 18.50 43.61 -19.74
CA SER A 367 18.80 44.97 -20.21
C SER A 367 17.74 45.95 -19.79
N TYR A 368 18.11 47.22 -19.67
CA TYR A 368 17.19 48.33 -19.46
C TYR A 368 17.47 49.44 -20.47
N THR A 369 16.40 50.02 -20.99
CA THR A 369 16.42 51.09 -21.99
C THR A 369 15.64 52.28 -21.44
N ASP A 370 16.37 53.37 -21.22
CA ASP A 370 15.85 54.68 -20.82
C ASP A 370 15.56 55.50 -22.09
N TRP A 371 14.31 55.90 -22.25
CA TRP A 371 13.76 56.68 -23.35
C TRP A 371 13.25 58.05 -22.86
N GLY A 372 13.99 58.71 -21.98
CA GLY A 372 14.24 60.15 -22.05
C GLY A 372 13.05 61.10 -21.87
N TYR A 373 11.89 60.63 -21.42
CA TYR A 373 10.79 61.49 -21.00
C TYR A 373 10.66 61.41 -19.46
N ASP A 374 11.41 62.27 -18.76
CA ASP A 374 11.47 62.34 -17.30
C ASP A 374 10.14 62.86 -16.71
N TYR A 375 9.20 61.97 -16.45
CA TYR A 375 7.91 62.36 -15.86
C TYR A 375 7.98 62.68 -14.36
N ASP A 376 9.09 62.35 -13.69
CA ASP A 376 9.29 62.57 -12.26
C ASP A 376 10.05 63.90 -11.93
N GLY A 377 10.59 64.56 -12.96
CA GLY A 377 11.27 65.85 -12.87
C GLY A 377 12.71 65.81 -12.32
N LEU A 378 13.38 64.66 -12.36
CA LEU A 378 14.74 64.47 -11.84
C LEU A 378 15.76 64.01 -12.90
N GLY A 379 15.97 64.77 -13.98
CA GLY A 379 17.08 64.44 -14.87
C GLY A 379 17.23 65.32 -16.10
N THR A 380 18.10 64.89 -17.01
CA THR A 380 18.12 65.35 -18.40
C THR A 380 17.76 64.17 -19.29
N ALA A 381 16.82 64.36 -20.21
CA ALA A 381 16.43 63.36 -21.21
C ALA A 381 17.64 62.57 -21.75
N SER A 382 17.65 61.27 -21.48
CA SER A 382 18.68 60.32 -21.87
C SER A 382 18.05 59.29 -22.82
N PHE A 383 18.77 58.89 -23.87
CA PHE A 383 18.33 57.85 -24.80
C PHE A 383 19.41 56.80 -24.86
N THR A 384 19.31 55.79 -23.99
CA THR A 384 20.43 54.86 -23.79
C THR A 384 19.93 53.49 -23.35
N THR A 385 20.77 52.50 -23.55
CA THR A 385 20.50 51.11 -23.15
C THR A 385 21.70 50.59 -22.40
N THR A 386 21.46 49.98 -21.24
CA THR A 386 22.50 49.31 -20.48
C THR A 386 22.22 47.82 -20.38
N TYR A 387 23.31 47.05 -20.44
CA TYR A 387 23.35 45.62 -20.17
C TYR A 387 24.03 45.33 -18.83
N ASN A 388 24.50 46.36 -18.11
CA ASN A 388 24.96 46.23 -16.73
C ASN A 388 23.73 46.23 -15.81
N VAL A 389 22.99 45.12 -15.85
CA VAL A 389 21.81 44.92 -15.02
C VAL A 389 22.13 43.86 -13.96
N SER A 390 21.86 44.17 -12.69
CA SER A 390 21.82 43.20 -11.61
C SER A 390 20.38 42.78 -11.41
N SER A 391 20.00 41.61 -11.93
CA SER A 391 18.68 41.03 -11.67
C SER A 391 18.66 40.28 -10.34
N TYR A 392 17.52 40.34 -9.67
CA TYR A 392 17.15 39.35 -8.65
C TYR A 392 16.15 38.38 -9.26
N GLU A 393 16.07 37.19 -8.68
CA GLU A 393 15.12 36.16 -9.09
C GLU A 393 13.71 36.58 -8.64
N GLY A 394 12.81 36.75 -9.61
CA GLY A 394 11.38 36.88 -9.36
C GLY A 394 10.72 35.50 -9.36
N TYR A 395 9.75 35.30 -8.47
CA TYR A 395 8.99 34.06 -8.33
C TYR A 395 7.51 34.36 -8.64
N SER A 396 6.88 33.55 -9.51
CA SER A 396 5.44 33.58 -9.88
C SER A 396 4.99 34.55 -10.99
N GLY A 397 5.30 34.21 -12.24
CA GLY A 397 4.83 34.95 -13.41
C GLY A 397 5.45 36.34 -13.56
N LEU A 398 5.15 37.02 -14.67
CA LEU A 398 5.73 38.33 -14.94
C LEU A 398 5.19 39.38 -13.96
N GLY A 399 6.05 40.31 -13.59
CA GLY A 399 5.84 41.39 -12.63
C GLY A 399 6.36 41.12 -11.22
N SER A 400 7.03 39.98 -11.00
CA SER A 400 7.86 39.73 -9.81
C SER A 400 9.31 40.15 -10.01
N GLU A 401 9.71 40.46 -11.23
CA GLU A 401 11.08 40.79 -11.57
C GLU A 401 11.49 42.20 -11.13
N TYR A 402 12.71 42.31 -10.60
CA TYR A 402 13.31 43.58 -10.25
C TYR A 402 14.84 43.48 -10.29
N GLY A 403 15.48 44.64 -10.37
CA GLY A 403 16.93 44.71 -10.44
C GLY A 403 17.46 46.12 -10.34
N TYR A 404 18.74 46.25 -10.64
CA TYR A 404 19.41 47.54 -10.78
C TYR A 404 20.07 47.68 -12.14
N ALA A 405 19.81 48.78 -12.83
CA ALA A 405 20.41 49.15 -14.11
C ALA A 405 21.46 50.26 -13.91
N TYR A 406 22.68 50.01 -14.38
CA TYR A 406 23.80 50.92 -14.18
C TYR A 406 24.32 51.50 -15.49
N ASN A 407 24.72 52.78 -15.49
CA ASN A 407 25.56 53.32 -16.57
C ASN A 407 26.94 52.65 -16.60
N SER A 408 27.75 52.91 -17.63
CA SER A 408 29.09 52.32 -17.78
C SER A 408 30.06 52.63 -16.62
N SER A 409 29.76 53.67 -15.84
CA SER A 409 30.54 54.13 -14.68
C SER A 409 30.04 53.61 -13.33
N TYR A 410 28.97 52.79 -13.30
CA TYR A 410 28.32 52.30 -12.07
C TYR A 410 27.89 53.39 -11.09
N ASN A 411 27.63 54.60 -11.59
CA ASN A 411 27.38 55.76 -10.76
C ASN A 411 26.08 56.41 -11.23
N ASN A 412 24.96 55.94 -10.69
CA ASN A 412 23.63 56.37 -11.09
C ASN A 412 22.80 56.65 -9.82
N SER A 413 22.12 57.80 -9.78
CA SER A 413 21.33 58.22 -8.61
C SER A 413 19.99 57.49 -8.50
N ASP A 414 19.46 57.06 -9.64
CA ASP A 414 18.26 56.21 -9.72
C ASP A 414 18.56 55.02 -10.63
N ALA A 415 18.76 53.86 -10.02
CA ALA A 415 19.19 52.66 -10.71
C ALA A 415 18.17 51.53 -10.60
N TYR A 416 17.13 51.67 -9.78
CA TYR A 416 16.24 50.55 -9.48
C TYR A 416 15.20 50.37 -10.58
N VAL A 417 15.04 49.13 -11.04
CA VAL A 417 14.10 48.77 -12.10
C VAL A 417 13.20 47.67 -11.57
N SER A 418 11.88 47.86 -11.68
CA SER A 418 10.87 46.82 -11.51
C SER A 418 9.61 47.20 -12.30
N ASN A 419 8.61 46.34 -12.38
CA ASN A 419 7.30 46.71 -12.94
C ASN A 419 6.64 47.97 -12.32
N TYR A 420 7.07 48.40 -11.12
CA TYR A 420 6.60 49.62 -10.46
C TYR A 420 7.49 50.84 -10.67
N TYR A 421 8.79 50.65 -10.92
CA TYR A 421 9.78 51.73 -10.95
C TYR A 421 10.64 51.62 -12.21
N SER A 422 10.68 52.71 -12.99
CA SER A 422 11.67 52.92 -14.04
C SER A 422 12.94 53.52 -13.43
N ALA A 423 14.10 53.27 -14.05
CA ALA A 423 15.37 53.89 -13.67
C ALA A 423 15.77 54.99 -14.65
N ASP A 424 16.39 56.06 -14.16
CA ASP A 424 16.96 57.11 -15.01
C ASP A 424 18.46 56.91 -15.19
N LEU A 425 18.89 56.64 -16.42
CA LEU A 425 20.30 56.43 -16.74
C LEU A 425 20.98 57.79 -16.98
N VAL A 426 21.54 58.39 -15.93
CA VAL A 426 22.28 59.66 -16.05
C VAL A 426 23.71 59.39 -16.50
N PHE A 427 24.14 59.98 -17.62
CA PHE A 427 25.50 59.86 -18.17
C PHE A 427 26.38 61.07 -17.87
#